data_AF-A0A197ZXT0-F1
#
_entry.id   AF-A0A197ZXT0-F1
#
_cell.length_a   1.000
_cell.length_b   1.000
_cell.length_c   1.000
_cell.angle_alpha   90.00
_cell.angle_beta   90.00
_cell.angle_gamma   90.00
#
_symmetry.space_group_name_H-M   'P 1'
#
loop_
_entity.id
_entity.type
_entity.pdbx_description
1 polymer ?
#
loop_
_entity_poly.entity_id
_entity_poly.type
_entity_poly.pdbx_seq_one_letter_code
_entity_poly.pdbx_strand_id
1 'polypeptide(L)'
;MFEKEYKIFWEEQVRSASGQRLEMLQRDLTGTKKLLEGAILPVLGTFEGLVLEYEMTSLSGMKIYGDVFHDKLRTVFEEDSFVTHAEKITRDRFSFERARARSVGILGYTYFPYSRDELEKKPSFCQRNLYELIGRMGNLEGVGLLQLPVYEREVLRCSLLANKSFRLTDVCLWLQLKRETCRKVLRELEAKGLVYSIGSGSVRSHKFMITEKAILLLHRTN
;
A
#
# COMPACT_ATOMS: atom_id res chain seq x y z
N MET A 1 -15.51 25.90 5.90
CA MET A 1 -14.12 25.70 6.39
C MET A 1 -13.29 25.01 5.32
N PHE A 2 -13.70 23.82 4.87
CA PHE A 2 -13.07 23.06 3.78
C PHE A 2 -12.67 23.89 2.55
N GLU A 3 -13.59 24.64 1.93
CA GLU A 3 -13.31 25.43 0.72
C GLU A 3 -12.09 26.36 0.84
N LYS A 4 -11.94 27.01 2.00
CA LYS A 4 -10.84 27.94 2.25
C LYS A 4 -9.51 27.20 2.41
N GLU A 5 -9.51 26.10 3.17
CA GLU A 5 -8.32 25.28 3.41
C GLU A 5 -7.89 24.55 2.13
N TYR A 6 -8.84 24.00 1.38
CA TYR A 6 -8.60 23.40 0.08
C TYR A 6 -7.98 24.40 -0.89
N LYS A 7 -8.47 25.65 -0.93
CA LYS A 7 -7.88 26.68 -1.81
C LYS A 7 -6.42 26.94 -1.46
N ILE A 8 -6.09 27.10 -0.17
CA ILE A 8 -4.70 27.32 0.28
C ILE A 8 -3.83 26.12 -0.11
N PHE A 9 -4.30 24.90 0.18
CA PHE A 9 -3.61 23.67 -0.15
C PHE A 9 -3.39 23.52 -1.67
N TRP A 10 -4.42 23.77 -2.49
CA TRP A 10 -4.30 23.69 -3.95
C TRP A 10 -3.32 24.73 -4.49
N GLU A 11 -3.32 25.97 -3.99
CA GLU A 11 -2.35 27.00 -4.37
C GLU A 11 -0.91 26.60 -4.00
N GLU A 12 -0.70 25.89 -2.90
CA GLU A 12 0.60 25.29 -2.56
C GLU A 12 0.99 24.18 -3.54
N GLN A 13 0.07 23.27 -3.86
CA GLN A 13 0.31 22.18 -4.82
C GLN A 13 0.68 22.73 -6.20
N VAL A 14 -0.05 23.73 -6.70
CA VAL A 14 0.22 24.42 -7.98
C VAL A 14 1.58 25.10 -7.97
N ARG A 15 1.92 25.85 -6.91
CA ARG A 15 3.23 26.53 -6.80
C ARG A 15 4.41 25.56 -6.80
N SER A 16 4.22 24.35 -6.26
CA SER A 16 5.25 23.31 -6.22
C SER A 16 5.37 22.50 -7.51
N ALA A 17 4.40 22.59 -8.41
CA ALA A 17 4.29 21.72 -9.58
C ALA A 17 4.96 22.33 -10.82
N SER A 18 5.39 21.47 -11.74
CA SER A 18 5.89 21.85 -13.06
C SER A 18 5.48 20.82 -14.11
N GLY A 19 5.61 21.18 -15.39
CA GLY A 19 5.31 20.30 -16.51
C GLY A 19 3.87 19.78 -16.51
N GLN A 20 3.69 18.51 -16.89
CA GLN A 20 2.37 17.91 -17.03
C GLN A 20 1.60 17.79 -15.70
N ARG A 21 2.27 17.66 -14.55
CA ARG A 21 1.59 17.72 -13.24
C ARG A 21 0.90 19.08 -13.03
N LEU A 22 1.58 20.17 -13.37
CA LEU A 22 1.00 21.52 -13.29
C LEU A 22 -0.21 21.66 -14.20
N GLU A 23 -0.11 21.16 -15.43
CA GLU A 23 -1.24 21.15 -16.38
C GLU A 23 -2.44 20.37 -15.82
N MET A 24 -2.21 19.24 -15.13
CA MET A 24 -3.29 18.46 -14.51
C MET A 24 -3.94 19.18 -13.35
N LEU A 25 -3.15 19.85 -12.48
CA LEU A 25 -3.67 20.63 -11.36
C LEU A 25 -4.53 21.84 -11.79
N GLN A 26 -4.38 22.29 -13.03
CA GLN A 26 -5.14 23.40 -13.62
C GLN A 26 -6.42 22.94 -14.35
N ARG A 27 -6.65 21.62 -14.47
CA ARG A 27 -7.89 21.07 -15.04
C ARG A 27 -9.04 21.09 -14.03
N ASP A 28 -10.17 20.53 -14.42
CA ASP A 28 -11.29 20.29 -13.52
C ASP A 28 -10.92 19.22 -12.47
N LEU A 29 -10.74 19.66 -11.23
CA LEU A 29 -10.45 18.82 -10.07
C LEU A 29 -11.71 18.52 -9.22
N THR A 30 -12.91 18.64 -9.78
CA THR A 30 -14.16 18.38 -9.04
C THR A 30 -14.17 16.99 -8.41
N GLY A 31 -13.70 15.97 -9.12
CA GLY A 31 -13.56 14.59 -8.61
C GLY A 31 -12.61 14.50 -7.41
N THR A 32 -11.38 14.99 -7.58
CA THR A 32 -10.36 15.08 -6.53
C THR A 32 -10.87 15.84 -5.29
N LYS A 33 -11.62 16.92 -5.49
CA LYS A 33 -12.22 17.68 -4.40
C LYS A 33 -13.29 16.87 -3.65
N LYS A 34 -14.13 16.11 -4.35
CA LYS A 34 -15.10 15.18 -3.73
C LYS A 34 -14.41 14.08 -2.93
N LEU A 35 -13.30 13.56 -3.44
CA LEU A 35 -12.47 12.57 -2.74
C LEU A 35 -11.91 13.13 -1.43
N LEU A 36 -11.35 14.35 -1.48
CA LEU A 36 -10.84 15.04 -0.29
C LEU A 36 -11.95 15.32 0.73
N GLU A 37 -13.05 15.92 0.29
CA GLU A 37 -14.17 16.33 1.15
C GLU A 37 -14.92 15.13 1.75
N GLY A 38 -15.20 14.11 0.94
CA GLY A 38 -16.06 12.99 1.32
C GLY A 38 -15.35 11.88 2.11
N ALA A 39 -14.06 11.64 1.82
CA ALA A 39 -13.35 10.49 2.38
C ALA A 39 -12.05 10.86 3.12
N ILE A 40 -11.15 11.63 2.51
CA ILE A 40 -9.79 11.79 3.03
C ILE A 40 -9.74 12.72 4.25
N LEU A 41 -10.20 13.97 4.11
CA LEU A 41 -10.10 14.99 5.17
C LEU A 41 -10.91 14.64 6.43
N PRO A 42 -12.13 14.08 6.33
CA PRO A 42 -12.87 13.64 7.51
C PRO A 42 -12.16 12.56 8.34
N VAL A 43 -11.22 11.82 7.74
CA VAL A 43 -10.50 10.73 8.41
C VAL A 43 -9.11 11.17 8.86
N LEU A 44 -8.35 11.87 8.01
CA LEU A 44 -7.00 12.32 8.33
C LEU A 44 -7.00 13.60 9.17
N GLY A 45 -8.02 14.44 9.03
CA GLY A 45 -8.13 15.73 9.72
C GLY A 45 -7.16 16.81 9.24
N THR A 46 -6.32 16.53 8.23
CA THR A 46 -5.29 17.45 7.72
C THR A 46 -4.97 17.19 6.25
N PHE A 47 -4.43 18.20 5.56
CA PHE A 47 -3.84 18.08 4.23
C PHE A 47 -2.33 17.72 4.27
N GLU A 48 -1.72 17.70 5.45
CA GLU A 48 -0.30 17.38 5.61
C GLU A 48 0.02 15.99 5.03
N GLY A 49 1.09 15.90 4.25
CA GLY A 49 1.52 14.65 3.60
C GLY A 49 0.72 14.28 2.34
N LEU A 50 -0.29 15.08 1.95
CA LEU A 50 -1.04 14.88 0.71
C LEU A 50 -0.37 15.58 -0.47
N VAL A 51 -0.31 14.88 -1.60
CA VAL A 51 0.19 15.40 -2.87
C VAL A 51 -0.88 15.16 -3.95
N LEU A 52 -1.34 16.24 -4.58
CA LEU A 52 -2.30 16.15 -5.67
C LEU A 52 -1.62 15.82 -7.00
N GLU A 53 -2.31 15.09 -7.87
CA GLU A 53 -1.83 14.72 -9.21
C GLU A 53 -0.41 14.14 -9.14
N TYR A 54 -0.22 13.16 -8.26
CA TYR A 54 1.08 12.60 -7.94
C TYR A 54 1.66 11.83 -9.13
N GLU A 55 2.78 12.34 -9.66
CA GLU A 55 3.46 11.77 -10.82
C GLU A 55 4.26 10.51 -10.43
N MET A 56 4.05 9.43 -11.19
CA MET A 56 4.80 8.18 -11.10
C MET A 56 5.28 7.77 -12.49
N THR A 57 6.38 7.01 -12.55
CA THR A 57 6.82 6.36 -13.78
C THR A 57 6.29 4.93 -13.82
N SER A 58 5.47 4.60 -14.83
CA SER A 58 4.90 3.27 -15.01
C SER A 58 5.96 2.23 -15.41
N LEU A 59 5.57 0.96 -15.42
CA LEU A 59 6.45 -0.14 -15.87
C LEU A 59 6.84 -0.04 -17.35
N SER A 60 6.07 0.70 -18.15
CA SER A 60 6.40 0.97 -19.56
C SER A 60 7.23 2.24 -19.73
N GLY A 61 7.68 2.87 -18.64
CA GLY A 61 8.39 4.15 -18.67
C GLY A 61 7.51 5.37 -18.95
N MET A 62 6.18 5.23 -18.99
CA MET A 62 5.26 6.34 -19.20
C MET A 62 4.91 7.03 -17.89
N LYS A 63 4.73 8.34 -17.91
CA LYS A 63 4.21 9.08 -16.75
C LYS A 63 2.74 8.72 -16.53
N ILE A 64 2.42 8.35 -15.31
CA ILE A 64 1.06 8.15 -14.81
C ILE A 64 0.87 9.02 -13.58
N TYR A 65 -0.35 9.47 -13.33
CA TYR A 65 -0.67 10.40 -12.24
C TYR A 65 -1.74 9.78 -11.37
N GLY A 66 -1.75 10.05 -10.08
CA GLY A 66 -2.88 9.73 -9.22
C GLY A 66 -3.43 10.92 -8.47
N ASP A 67 -4.74 10.93 -8.23
CA ASP A 67 -5.47 12.13 -7.83
C ASP A 67 -4.97 12.69 -6.51
N VAL A 68 -4.82 11.83 -5.49
CA VAL A 68 -4.27 12.18 -4.18
C VAL A 68 -3.33 11.08 -3.69
N PHE A 69 -2.08 11.43 -3.43
CA PHE A 69 -1.10 10.54 -2.79
C PHE A 69 -0.88 10.94 -1.33
N HIS A 70 -0.77 9.95 -0.44
CA HIS A 70 -0.32 10.17 0.94
C HIS A 70 1.03 9.47 1.17
N ASP A 71 2.03 10.26 1.55
CA ASP A 71 3.43 9.84 1.75
C ASP A 71 3.62 8.70 2.78
N LYS A 72 3.17 8.87 4.02
CA LYS A 72 3.37 7.93 5.14
C LYS A 72 2.60 6.64 4.94
N LEU A 73 1.40 6.73 4.36
CA LEU A 73 0.60 5.55 4.00
C LEU A 73 1.11 4.89 2.72
N ARG A 74 1.91 5.60 1.91
CA ARG A 74 2.33 5.18 0.56
C ARG A 74 1.13 4.73 -0.27
N THR A 75 0.06 5.51 -0.22
CA THR A 75 -1.25 5.19 -0.83
C THR A 75 -1.62 6.23 -1.88
N VAL A 76 -2.05 5.74 -3.05
CA VAL A 76 -2.65 6.54 -4.12
C VAL A 76 -4.15 6.35 -4.05
N PHE A 77 -4.86 7.42 -3.71
CA PHE A 77 -6.31 7.51 -3.71
C PHE A 77 -6.79 8.06 -5.05
N GLU A 78 -7.85 7.47 -5.58
CA GLU A 78 -8.42 7.83 -6.88
C GLU A 78 -9.92 8.04 -6.77
N GLU A 79 -10.43 8.99 -7.51
CA GLU A 79 -11.83 9.13 -7.83
C GLU A 79 -12.10 8.52 -9.21
N ASP A 80 -12.62 7.30 -9.22
CA ASP A 80 -12.98 6.60 -10.46
C ASP A 80 -14.42 6.96 -10.84
N SER A 81 -14.57 8.02 -11.63
CA SER A 81 -15.88 8.47 -12.09
C SER A 81 -16.47 7.49 -13.09
N PHE A 82 -17.55 6.81 -12.69
CA PHE A 82 -18.41 6.09 -13.63
C PHE A 82 -19.19 7.10 -14.47
N VAL A 83 -18.63 7.50 -15.61
CA VAL A 83 -19.41 8.23 -16.61
C VAL A 83 -20.38 7.22 -17.23
N THR A 84 -21.60 7.64 -17.58
CA THR A 84 -22.57 6.87 -18.42
C THR A 84 -22.02 6.45 -19.79
N HIS A 85 -20.73 6.72 -20.02
CA HIS A 85 -19.91 6.35 -21.15
C HIS A 85 -18.84 5.30 -20.77
N ALA A 86 -19.01 4.56 -19.66
CA ALA A 86 -18.20 3.38 -19.39
C ALA A 86 -18.26 2.38 -20.56
N GLU A 87 -19.37 2.34 -21.30
CA GLU A 87 -19.49 1.61 -22.58
C GLU A 87 -18.71 2.25 -23.75
N LYS A 88 -18.41 3.56 -23.67
CA LYS A 88 -17.63 4.31 -24.66
C LYS A 88 -16.14 4.39 -24.32
N ILE A 89 -15.67 3.74 -23.26
CA ILE A 89 -14.24 3.63 -23.02
C ILE A 89 -13.62 2.87 -24.19
N THR A 90 -12.56 3.40 -24.78
CA THR A 90 -11.85 2.68 -25.83
C THR A 90 -11.15 1.46 -25.24
N ARG A 91 -10.97 0.40 -26.04
CA ARG A 91 -10.21 -0.79 -25.61
C ARG A 91 -8.80 -0.44 -25.11
N ASP A 92 -8.19 0.57 -25.73
CA ASP A 92 -6.86 1.07 -25.36
C ASP A 92 -6.88 1.79 -24.01
N ARG A 93 -7.88 2.65 -23.76
CA ARG A 93 -8.02 3.34 -22.47
C ARG A 93 -8.29 2.35 -21.35
N PHE A 94 -9.15 1.36 -21.58
CA PHE A 94 -9.39 0.29 -20.61
C PHE A 94 -8.10 -0.48 -20.30
N SER A 95 -7.37 -0.91 -21.34
CA SER A 95 -6.11 -1.64 -21.18
C SER A 95 -5.04 -0.81 -20.45
N PHE A 96 -4.99 0.50 -20.73
CA PHE A 96 -4.13 1.46 -20.06
C PHE A 96 -4.45 1.55 -18.56
N GLU A 97 -5.70 1.71 -18.16
CA GLU A 97 -6.07 1.77 -16.72
C GLU A 97 -5.75 0.47 -15.98
N ARG A 98 -5.77 -0.69 -16.67
CA ARG A 98 -5.29 -1.96 -16.10
C ARG A 98 -3.78 -2.02 -15.98
N ALA A 99 -3.04 -1.52 -16.96
CA ALA A 99 -1.59 -1.41 -16.88
C ALA A 99 -1.14 -0.40 -15.81
N ARG A 100 -1.87 0.70 -15.66
CA ARG A 100 -1.65 1.72 -14.64
C ARG A 100 -1.81 1.13 -13.24
N ALA A 101 -2.94 0.49 -12.94
CA ALA A 101 -3.15 -0.14 -11.62
C ALA A 101 -2.09 -1.19 -11.28
N ARG A 102 -1.66 -2.00 -12.26
CA ARG A 102 -0.53 -2.93 -12.07
C ARG A 102 0.77 -2.21 -11.75
N SER A 103 1.04 -1.10 -12.45
CA SER A 103 2.24 -0.29 -12.20
C SER A 103 2.23 0.28 -10.79
N VAL A 104 1.10 0.86 -10.34
CA VAL A 104 0.95 1.38 -8.96
C VAL A 104 1.27 0.29 -7.94
N GLY A 105 0.68 -0.90 -8.08
CA GLY A 105 0.92 -2.01 -7.15
C GLY A 105 2.36 -2.53 -7.16
N ILE A 106 2.99 -2.66 -8.34
CA ILE A 106 4.37 -3.14 -8.45
C ILE A 106 5.39 -2.12 -7.91
N LEU A 107 5.09 -0.82 -8.02
CA LEU A 107 5.93 0.25 -7.44
C LEU A 107 5.80 0.36 -5.91
N GLY A 108 5.05 -0.55 -5.28
CA GLY A 108 4.90 -0.61 -3.82
C GLY A 108 3.91 0.41 -3.26
N TYR A 109 3.02 0.97 -4.08
CA TYR A 109 1.95 1.83 -3.62
C TYR A 109 0.67 1.03 -3.36
N THR A 110 -0.07 1.41 -2.33
CA THR A 110 -1.45 0.96 -2.16
C THR A 110 -2.33 1.73 -3.15
N TYR A 111 -2.97 1.04 -4.09
CA TYR A 111 -3.97 1.64 -4.98
C TYR A 111 -5.35 1.57 -4.33
N PHE A 112 -5.99 2.72 -4.09
CA PHE A 112 -7.21 2.82 -3.28
C PHE A 112 -8.29 3.67 -3.97
N PRO A 113 -8.98 3.11 -4.98
CA PRO A 113 -9.98 3.85 -5.75
C PRO A 113 -11.33 3.92 -5.02
N TYR A 114 -12.03 5.03 -5.21
CA TYR A 114 -13.41 5.24 -4.83
C TYR A 114 -14.22 5.65 -6.05
N SER A 115 -15.46 5.18 -6.18
CA SER A 115 -16.35 5.74 -7.20
C SER A 115 -16.96 7.08 -6.76
N ARG A 116 -17.30 7.95 -7.72
CA ARG A 116 -18.03 9.20 -7.43
C ARG A 116 -19.28 8.96 -6.60
N ASP A 117 -20.03 7.93 -6.97
CA ASP A 117 -21.29 7.56 -6.32
C ASP A 117 -21.08 7.17 -4.86
N GLU A 118 -19.98 6.47 -4.54
CA GLU A 118 -19.64 6.16 -3.15
C GLU A 118 -19.27 7.40 -2.36
N LEU A 119 -18.46 8.29 -2.94
CA LEU A 119 -18.05 9.54 -2.28
C LEU A 119 -19.25 10.45 -1.97
N GLU A 120 -20.21 10.55 -2.89
CA GLU A 120 -21.36 11.44 -2.74
C GLU A 120 -22.51 10.81 -1.94
N LYS A 121 -22.84 9.55 -2.22
CA LYS A 121 -24.04 8.89 -1.65
C LYS A 121 -23.71 8.08 -0.39
N LYS A 122 -22.46 7.67 -0.20
CA LYS A 122 -22.02 6.80 0.89
C LYS A 122 -20.68 7.25 1.52
N PRO A 123 -20.47 8.55 1.84
CA PRO A 123 -19.19 9.04 2.35
C PRO A 123 -18.74 8.32 3.62
N SER A 124 -19.66 7.99 4.55
CA SER A 124 -19.31 7.25 5.76
C SER A 124 -18.81 5.83 5.50
N PHE A 125 -19.20 5.18 4.39
CA PHE A 125 -18.62 3.90 3.97
C PHE A 125 -17.17 4.10 3.51
N CYS A 126 -16.93 5.11 2.68
CA CYS A 126 -15.59 5.45 2.21
C CYS A 126 -14.63 5.74 3.36
N GLN A 127 -15.09 6.53 4.33
CA GLN A 127 -14.34 6.88 5.54
C GLN A 127 -14.00 5.64 6.38
N ARG A 128 -14.95 4.72 6.57
CA ARG A 128 -14.69 3.46 7.29
C ARG A 128 -13.60 2.63 6.61
N ASN A 129 -13.64 2.50 5.29
CA ASN A 129 -12.60 1.74 4.58
C ASN A 129 -11.22 2.41 4.67
N LEU A 130 -11.18 3.75 4.73
CA LEU A 130 -9.93 4.46 5.00
C LEU A 130 -9.44 4.25 6.44
N TYR A 131 -10.32 4.28 7.43
CA TYR A 131 -9.95 3.91 8.82
C TYR A 131 -9.43 2.47 8.91
N GLU A 132 -10.01 1.52 8.17
CA GLU A 132 -9.52 0.14 8.09
C GLU A 132 -8.12 0.07 7.48
N LEU A 133 -7.88 0.81 6.38
CA LEU A 133 -6.56 0.93 5.78
C LEU A 133 -5.56 1.50 6.80
N ILE A 134 -5.87 2.64 7.43
CA ILE A 134 -4.99 3.29 8.42
C ILE A 134 -4.78 2.38 9.62
N GLY A 135 -5.82 1.74 10.16
CA GLY A 135 -5.71 0.84 11.30
C GLY A 135 -4.84 -0.38 10.98
N ARG A 136 -4.95 -0.92 9.77
CA ARG A 136 -4.04 -1.96 9.27
C ARG A 136 -2.60 -1.45 9.20
N MET A 137 -2.38 -0.19 8.84
CA MET A 137 -1.03 0.40 8.74
C MET A 137 -0.44 0.83 10.09
N GLY A 138 -1.25 1.37 11.01
CA GLY A 138 -0.81 1.87 12.33
C GLY A 138 -0.46 0.75 13.30
N ASN A 139 -1.17 -0.39 13.26
CA ASN A 139 -0.82 -1.58 14.04
C ASN A 139 0.53 -2.22 13.62
N LEU A 140 1.13 -1.76 12.52
CA LEU A 140 2.37 -2.29 11.96
C LEU A 140 3.62 -1.45 12.29
N GLU A 141 3.47 -0.27 12.89
CA GLU A 141 4.61 0.59 13.28
C GLU A 141 5.41 0.04 14.47
N GLY A 142 4.82 -0.85 15.27
CA GLY A 142 5.47 -1.42 16.46
C GLY A 142 6.57 -2.46 16.18
N VAL A 143 6.72 -2.94 14.93
CA VAL A 143 7.80 -3.85 14.53
C VAL A 143 8.18 -3.55 13.07
N GLY A 144 8.72 -2.37 12.78
CA GLY A 144 9.12 -2.05 11.40
C GLY A 144 10.07 -3.13 10.86
N LEU A 145 9.86 -3.63 9.63
CA LEU A 145 10.71 -4.68 9.03
C LEU A 145 12.20 -4.36 9.21
N LEU A 146 12.57 -3.08 9.07
CA LEU A 146 13.95 -2.60 9.23
C LEU A 146 14.51 -2.68 10.65
N GLN A 147 13.67 -2.72 11.69
CA GLN A 147 14.07 -2.95 13.08
C GLN A 147 14.40 -4.42 13.36
N LEU A 148 13.99 -5.35 12.48
CA LEU A 148 14.37 -6.75 12.62
C LEU A 148 15.83 -6.95 12.17
N PRO A 149 16.59 -7.84 12.85
CA PRO A 149 17.88 -8.31 12.38
C PRO A 149 17.81 -8.81 10.94
N VAL A 150 18.88 -8.59 10.16
CA VAL A 150 18.95 -8.95 8.74
C VAL A 150 18.53 -10.40 8.49
N TYR A 151 19.01 -11.33 9.32
CA TYR A 151 18.69 -12.76 9.19
C TYR A 151 17.20 -13.05 9.39
N GLU A 152 16.54 -12.34 10.31
CA GLU A 152 15.10 -12.50 10.51
C GLU A 152 14.32 -11.99 9.30
N ARG A 153 14.70 -10.83 8.76
CA ARG A 153 14.09 -10.26 7.54
C ARG A 153 14.20 -11.22 6.37
N GLU A 154 15.37 -11.84 6.20
CA GLU A 154 15.62 -12.74 5.08
C GLU A 154 14.81 -14.04 5.20
N VAL A 155 14.67 -14.61 6.39
CA VAL A 155 13.79 -15.76 6.61
C VAL A 155 12.34 -15.42 6.25
N LEU A 156 11.84 -14.25 6.66
CA LEU A 156 10.48 -13.81 6.31
C LEU A 156 10.34 -13.63 4.80
N ARG A 157 11.31 -13.00 4.13
CA ARG A 157 11.31 -12.78 2.68
C ARG A 157 11.32 -14.10 1.90
N CYS A 158 12.22 -15.02 2.24
CA CYS A 158 12.31 -16.32 1.56
C CYS A 158 11.08 -17.19 1.80
N SER A 159 10.50 -17.16 3.01
CA SER A 159 9.29 -17.93 3.31
C SER A 159 8.05 -17.39 2.60
N LEU A 160 7.92 -16.07 2.45
CA LEU A 160 6.86 -15.46 1.63
C LEU A 160 6.98 -15.90 0.16
N LEU A 161 8.19 -15.86 -0.41
CA LEU A 161 8.44 -16.28 -1.79
C LEU A 161 8.19 -17.78 -2.01
N ALA A 162 8.50 -18.62 -1.02
CA ALA A 162 8.24 -20.06 -1.08
C ALA A 162 6.73 -20.40 -1.05
N ASN A 163 5.90 -19.49 -0.52
CA ASN A 163 4.44 -19.59 -0.39
C ASN A 163 3.94 -20.94 0.18
N LYS A 164 4.74 -21.55 1.06
CA LYS A 164 4.51 -22.86 1.67
C LYS A 164 5.16 -22.89 3.06
N SER A 165 4.70 -23.82 3.90
CA SER A 165 5.38 -24.14 5.16
C SER A 165 6.84 -24.57 4.90
N PHE A 166 7.76 -24.13 5.74
CA PHE A 166 9.20 -24.37 5.59
C PHE A 166 9.80 -25.09 6.80
N ARG A 167 10.98 -25.65 6.67
CA ARG A 167 11.72 -26.39 7.70
C ARG A 167 12.98 -25.64 8.09
N LEU A 168 13.57 -26.04 9.22
CA LEU A 168 14.90 -25.56 9.63
C LEU A 168 15.98 -25.77 8.56
N THR A 169 15.89 -26.82 7.75
CA THR A 169 16.80 -27.07 6.62
C THR A 169 16.70 -25.99 5.55
N ASP A 170 15.50 -25.48 5.30
CA ASP A 170 15.27 -24.42 4.32
C ASP A 170 15.87 -23.11 4.84
N VAL A 171 15.72 -22.82 6.14
CA VAL A 171 16.35 -21.67 6.79
C VAL A 171 17.89 -21.74 6.71
N CYS A 172 18.49 -22.92 6.94
CA CYS A 172 19.92 -23.09 6.75
C CYS A 172 20.36 -22.81 5.30
N LEU A 173 19.56 -23.24 4.33
CA LEU A 173 19.81 -23.01 2.91
C LEU A 173 19.69 -21.53 2.55
N TRP A 174 18.67 -20.84 3.06
CA TRP A 174 18.46 -19.41 2.78
C TRP A 174 19.53 -18.54 3.41
N LEU A 175 19.88 -18.81 4.67
CA LEU A 175 20.82 -17.99 5.41
C LEU A 175 22.29 -18.38 5.17
N GLN A 176 22.56 -19.57 4.62
CA GLN A 176 23.91 -20.14 4.50
C GLN A 176 24.63 -20.22 5.86
N LEU A 177 23.87 -20.52 6.92
CA LEU A 177 24.36 -20.60 8.30
C LEU A 177 24.21 -22.00 8.88
N LYS A 178 25.00 -22.27 9.93
CA LYS A 178 24.89 -23.51 10.69
C LYS A 178 23.52 -23.63 11.38
N ARG A 179 23.12 -24.87 11.63
CA ARG A 179 21.82 -25.24 12.20
C ARG A 179 21.55 -24.59 13.56
N GLU A 180 22.58 -24.35 14.37
CA GLU A 180 22.46 -23.70 15.68
C GLU A 180 22.02 -22.24 15.56
N THR A 181 22.67 -21.47 14.68
CA THR A 181 22.31 -20.07 14.43
C THR A 181 20.90 -19.97 13.83
N CYS A 182 20.57 -20.85 12.86
CA CYS A 182 19.24 -20.86 12.25
C CYS A 182 18.12 -21.20 13.26
N ARG A 183 18.39 -22.07 14.24
CA ARG A 183 17.44 -22.33 15.33
C ARG A 183 17.22 -21.11 16.22
N LYS A 184 18.28 -20.34 16.49
CA LYS A 184 18.17 -19.10 17.28
C LYS A 184 17.28 -18.08 16.55
N VAL A 185 17.54 -17.86 15.26
CA VAL A 185 16.72 -16.97 14.41
C VAL A 185 15.25 -17.39 14.41
N LEU A 186 14.96 -18.69 14.27
CA LEU A 186 13.57 -19.17 14.31
C LEU A 186 12.88 -18.95 15.65
N ARG A 187 13.59 -19.21 16.76
CA ARG A 187 13.05 -18.96 18.11
C ARG A 187 12.74 -17.48 18.34
N GLU A 188 13.61 -16.59 17.86
CA GLU A 188 13.40 -15.14 17.97
C GLU A 188 12.19 -14.69 17.13
N LEU A 189 12.03 -15.23 15.91
CA LEU A 189 10.86 -14.98 15.07
C LEU A 189 9.56 -15.52 15.69
N GLU A 190 9.57 -16.71 16.29
CA GLU A 190 8.44 -17.27 17.02
C GLU A 190 8.09 -16.42 18.25
N ALA A 191 9.09 -16.01 19.03
CA ALA A 191 8.89 -15.14 20.20
C ALA A 191 8.28 -13.77 19.81
N LYS A 192 8.57 -13.27 18.61
CA LYS A 192 7.99 -12.03 18.05
C LYS A 192 6.59 -12.22 17.45
N GLY A 193 6.09 -13.46 17.40
CA GLY A 193 4.82 -13.82 16.76
C GLY A 193 4.84 -13.66 15.24
N LEU A 194 6.01 -13.73 14.62
CA LEU A 194 6.21 -13.58 13.17
C LEU A 194 6.19 -14.91 12.44
N VAL A 195 6.49 -16.00 13.15
CA VAL A 195 6.47 -17.37 12.67
C VAL A 195 5.74 -18.24 13.71
N TYR A 196 5.07 -19.29 13.26
CA TYR A 196 4.51 -20.32 14.12
C TYR A 196 4.83 -21.72 13.60
N SER A 197 5.03 -22.66 14.52
CA SER A 197 5.24 -24.06 14.18
C SER A 197 3.93 -24.76 13.77
N ILE A 198 4.03 -25.68 12.82
CA ILE A 198 2.93 -26.52 12.32
C ILE A 198 3.21 -27.98 12.69
N GLY A 199 2.32 -28.55 13.49
CA GLY A 199 2.31 -29.96 13.86
C GLY A 199 2.25 -30.16 15.38
N SER A 200 1.28 -30.96 15.82
CA SER A 200 1.00 -31.31 17.22
C SER A 200 1.23 -32.81 17.46
N GLY A 201 2.47 -33.29 17.32
CA GLY A 201 2.74 -34.71 17.49
C GLY A 201 4.20 -35.03 17.75
N SER A 202 4.43 -36.14 18.46
CA SER A 202 5.69 -36.69 18.98
C SER A 202 6.78 -37.03 17.94
N VAL A 203 6.58 -36.67 16.67
CA VAL A 203 7.55 -36.88 15.58
C VAL A 203 8.04 -35.52 15.08
N ARG A 204 9.36 -35.34 15.13
CA ARG A 204 10.15 -34.11 14.99
C ARG A 204 10.13 -33.47 13.60
N SER A 205 8.98 -33.40 12.94
CA SER A 205 8.77 -32.71 11.66
C SER A 205 8.30 -31.27 11.90
N HIS A 206 9.13 -30.45 12.56
CA HIS A 206 8.81 -29.03 12.77
C HIS A 206 8.84 -28.30 11.43
N LYS A 207 7.65 -28.10 10.89
CA LYS A 207 7.41 -27.12 9.82
C LYS A 207 7.03 -25.80 10.49
N PHE A 208 7.26 -24.71 9.77
CA PHE A 208 6.98 -23.35 10.21
C PHE A 208 6.19 -22.64 9.11
N MET A 209 5.33 -21.72 9.50
CA MET A 209 4.70 -20.75 8.60
C MET A 209 4.82 -19.34 9.18
N ILE A 210 4.87 -18.35 8.28
CA ILE A 210 4.81 -16.96 8.67
C ILE A 210 3.38 -16.55 9.03
N THR A 211 3.24 -15.65 9.99
CA THR A 211 1.94 -15.08 10.38
C THR A 211 1.52 -13.95 9.44
N GLU A 212 0.23 -13.59 9.46
CA GLU A 212 -0.24 -12.40 8.73
C GLU A 212 0.52 -11.13 9.15
N LYS A 213 0.86 -11.01 10.45
CA LYS A 213 1.72 -9.94 10.96
C LYS A 213 3.04 -9.86 10.20
N ALA A 214 3.71 -10.99 9.96
CA ALA A 214 4.97 -11.01 9.22
C ALA A 214 4.81 -10.69 7.73
N ILE A 215 3.73 -11.15 7.09
CA ILE A 215 3.40 -10.84 5.69
C ILE A 215 3.24 -9.32 5.53
N LEU A 216 2.49 -8.69 6.44
CA LEU A 216 2.26 -7.25 6.43
C LEU A 216 3.56 -6.43 6.55
N LEU A 217 4.57 -6.93 7.28
CA LEU A 217 5.87 -6.27 7.37
C LEU A 217 6.64 -6.27 6.04
N LEU A 218 6.52 -7.33 5.25
CA LEU A 218 7.26 -7.48 3.99
C LEU A 218 6.70 -6.62 2.86
N HIS A 219 5.38 -6.44 2.79
CA HIS A 219 4.72 -5.65 1.74
C HIS A 219 5.05 -4.14 1.76
N ARG A 220 5.77 -3.63 2.77
CA ARG A 220 6.25 -2.24 2.83
C ARG A 220 7.56 -1.97 2.06
N THR A 221 8.28 -2.98 1.57
CA THR A 221 9.70 -2.80 1.18
C THR A 221 10.10 -3.37 -0.18
N ASN A 222 9.14 -3.68 -1.05
CA ASN A 222 9.43 -3.86 -2.48
C ASN A 222 8.97 -2.63 -3.25
#